data_AF-A0A9C8LWP1-F1
#
_entry.id   AF-A0A9C8LWP1-F1
#
_cell.length_a   1.000
_cell.length_b   1.000
_cell.length_c   1.000
_cell.angle_alpha   90.00
_cell.angle_beta   90.00
_cell.angle_gamma   90.00
#
_symmetry.space_group_name_H-M   'P 1'
#
loop_
_entity.id
_entity.type
_entity.pdbx_description
1 polymer ?
#
loop_
_entity_poly.entity_id
_entity_poly.type
_entity_poly.pdbx_seq_one_letter_code
_entity_poly.pdbx_strand_id
1 'polypeptide(L)' 'LVVINHGYGFTTKYGHLQKNVVKVGDKVKRGQVIGYRGNTGRSTGTHLHYEIEMNNVPVNPLNYIIDYSLK' A
#
# COMPACT_ATOMS: atom_id res chain seq x y z
N LEU A 1 -8.25 3.60 -2.75
CA LEU A 1 -7.51 2.33 -2.66
C LEU A 1 -6.52 2.27 -3.81
N VAL A 2 -5.27 1.96 -3.54
CA VAL A 2 -4.27 1.58 -4.55
C VAL A 2 -3.81 0.17 -4.23
N VAL A 3 -3.71 -0.68 -5.25
CA VAL A 3 -3.24 -2.06 -5.15
C VAL A 3 -2.04 -2.21 -6.08
N ILE A 4 -0.91 -2.66 -5.54
CA ILE A 4 0.31 -2.90 -6.31
C ILE A 4 0.60 -4.39 -6.27
N ASN A 5 0.62 -5.01 -7.45
CA ASN A 5 1.08 -6.37 -7.65
C ASN A 5 2.60 -6.33 -7.91
N HIS A 6 3.37 -7.06 -7.10
CA HIS A 6 4.83 -7.11 -7.21
C HIS A 6 5.34 -8.40 -7.87
N GLY A 7 4.42 -9.22 -8.39
CA GLY A 7 4.70 -10.56 -8.91
C GLY A 7 4.73 -11.63 -7.81
N TYR A 8 4.89 -12.89 -8.23
CA TYR A 8 5.09 -14.05 -7.34
C TYR A 8 4.02 -14.22 -6.23
N GLY A 9 2.80 -13.75 -6.50
CA GLY A 9 1.69 -13.81 -5.54
C GLY A 9 1.70 -12.73 -4.46
N PHE A 10 2.65 -11.77 -4.51
CA PHE A 10 2.79 -10.70 -3.52
C PHE A 10 2.08 -9.42 -3.96
N THR A 11 1.18 -8.91 -3.12
CA THR A 11 0.41 -7.69 -3.37
C THR A 11 0.39 -6.79 -2.15
N THR A 12 0.47 -5.48 -2.34
CA THR A 12 0.29 -4.49 -1.27
C THR A 12 -0.91 -3.59 -1.53
N LYS A 13 -1.68 -3.29 -0.49
CA LYS A 13 -2.87 -2.42 -0.57
C LYS A 13 -2.70 -1.17 0.28
N TYR A 14 -3.15 -0.03 -0.26
CA TYR A 14 -3.09 1.29 0.38
C TYR A 14 -4.50 1.88 0.43
N GLY A 15 -5.12 1.82 1.60
CA GLY A 15 -6.48 2.28 1.89
C GLY A 15 -6.55 3.70 2.47
N HIS A 16 -7.78 4.20 2.61
CA HIS A 16 -8.12 5.53 3.16
C HIS A 16 -7.45 6.74 2.47
N LEU A 17 -6.88 6.56 1.28
CA LEU A 17 -6.22 7.64 0.52
C LEU A 17 -7.20 8.77 0.17
N GLN A 18 -6.75 10.02 0.30
CA GLN A 18 -7.49 11.19 -0.17
C GLN A 18 -7.42 11.33 -1.69
N LYS A 19 -6.27 10.95 -2.28
CA LYS A 19 -6.02 11.04 -3.71
C LYS A 19 -5.05 9.94 -4.15
N ASN A 20 -5.40 9.28 -5.26
CA ASN A 20 -4.48 8.39 -5.98
C ASN A 20 -3.74 9.21 -7.04
N VAL A 21 -2.44 8.97 -7.25
CA VAL A 21 -1.66 9.62 -8.32
C VAL A 21 -1.17 8.66 -9.41
N VAL A 22 -1.59 7.41 -9.33
CA VAL A 22 -1.35 6.36 -10.33
C VAL A 22 -2.67 5.80 -10.85
N LYS A 23 -2.61 5.16 -12.02
CA LYS A 23 -3.74 4.51 -12.69
C LYS A 23 -3.49 3.00 -12.82
N VAL A 24 -4.58 2.26 -13.08
CA VAL A 24 -4.48 0.83 -13.36
C VAL A 24 -3.62 0.61 -14.61
N GLY A 25 -2.65 -0.29 -14.50
CA GLY A 25 -1.69 -0.59 -15.58
C GLY A 25 -0.36 0.18 -15.48
N ASP A 26 -0.27 1.20 -14.62
CA ASP A 26 1.00 1.92 -14.43
C ASP A 26 2.05 1.01 -13.80
N LYS A 27 3.26 1.02 -14.36
CA LYS A 27 4.45 0.45 -13.71
C LYS A 27 4.99 1.46 -12.71
N VAL A 28 5.18 1.03 -11.47
CA VAL A 28 5.70 1.87 -10.38
C VAL A 28 7.03 1.35 -9.89
N LYS A 29 7.88 2.24 -9.35
CA LYS A 29 9.17 1.91 -8.76
C LYS A 29 9.14 2.07 -7.23
N ARG A 30 10.00 1.34 -6.51
CA ARG A 30 10.18 1.53 -5.06
C ARG A 30 10.49 3.01 -4.77
N GLY A 31 9.78 3.60 -3.81
CA GLY A 31 9.92 5.01 -3.42
C GLY A 31 9.13 6.01 -4.29
N GLN A 32 8.47 5.55 -5.36
CA GLN A 32 7.59 6.41 -6.16
C GLN A 32 6.33 6.78 -5.36
N VAL A 33 5.90 8.04 -5.44
CA VAL A 33 4.63 8.48 -4.85
C VAL A 33 3.47 7.87 -5.64
N ILE A 34 2.57 7.17 -4.94
CA ILE A 34 1.38 6.50 -5.52
C ILE A 34 0.05 7.10 -5.06
N GLY A 35 0.07 7.88 -3.99
CA GLY A 35 -1.11 8.58 -3.47
C GLY A 35 -0.79 9.38 -2.21
N TYR A 36 -1.82 10.04 -1.69
CA TYR A 36 -1.75 10.85 -0.49
C TYR A 36 -2.73 10.30 0.56
N ARG A 37 -2.27 10.15 1.81
CA ARG A 37 -3.09 9.66 2.93
C ARG A 37 -4.33 10.54 3.12
N GLY A 38 -5.39 9.98 3.67
CA GLY A 38 -6.66 10.67 3.85
C GLY A 38 -7.52 10.04 4.93
N ASN A 39 -8.83 10.24 4.80
CA ASN A 39 -9.85 9.69 5.68
C ASN A 39 -11.07 9.21 4.86
N THR A 40 -10.83 8.54 3.73
CA THR A 40 -11.90 8.09 2.81
C THR A 40 -12.39 6.68 3.14
N GLY A 41 -13.64 6.37 2.78
CA GLY A 41 -14.25 5.06 3.06
C GLY A 41 -14.61 4.88 4.53
N ARG A 42 -14.51 3.65 5.04
CA ARG A 42 -14.80 3.33 6.43
C ARG A 42 -13.59 3.66 7.32
N SER A 43 -13.51 4.92 7.77
CA SER A 43 -12.44 5.42 8.62
C SER A 43 -12.96 6.48 9.58
N THR A 44 -12.39 6.56 10.78
CA THR A 44 -12.78 7.53 11.84
C THR A 44 -11.82 8.72 11.96
N GLY A 45 -10.67 8.69 11.29
CA GLY A 45 -9.68 9.76 11.32
C GLY A 45 -8.59 9.58 10.27
N THR A 46 -7.76 10.61 10.03
CA THR A 46 -6.73 10.54 8.99
C THR A 46 -5.64 9.55 9.33
N HIS A 47 -5.53 8.48 8.55
CA HIS A 47 -4.48 7.47 8.68
C HIS A 47 -4.26 6.73 7.36
N LEU A 48 -3.25 5.85 7.32
CA LEU A 48 -3.03 4.95 6.21
C LEU A 48 -3.41 3.53 6.64
N HIS A 49 -4.29 2.88 5.88
CA HIS A 49 -4.48 1.44 5.96
C HIS A 49 -3.52 0.76 5.00
N TYR A 50 -2.64 -0.09 5.51
CA TYR A 50 -1.63 -0.80 4.73
C TYR A 50 -1.77 -2.30 4.94
N GLU A 51 -1.92 -3.04 3.85
CA GLU A 51 -2.01 -4.51 3.88
C GLU A 51 -1.01 -5.13 2.92
N ILE A 52 -0.62 -6.36 3.25
CA ILE A 52 0.15 -7.24 2.40
C ILE A 52 -0.63 -8.53 2.24
N GLU A 53 -0.69 -9.02 1.00
CA GLU A 53 -1.27 -10.31 0.67
C GLU A 53 -0.23 -11.20 -0.02
N MET A 54 -0.19 -12.45 0.39
CA MET A 54 0.56 -13.53 -0.25
C MET A 54 -0.42 -14.57 -0.76
N ASN A 55 -0.46 -14.78 -2.08
CA ASN A 55 -1.41 -15.70 -2.72
C ASN A 55 -2.87 -15.42 -2.32
N ASN A 56 -3.26 -14.14 -2.28
CA ASN A 56 -4.58 -13.65 -1.85
C ASN A 56 -4.92 -13.89 -0.37
N VAL A 57 -3.94 -14.25 0.46
CA VAL A 57 -4.11 -14.39 1.92
C VAL A 57 -3.43 -13.20 2.61
N PRO A 58 -4.15 -12.41 3.43
CA PRO A 58 -3.56 -11.35 4.23
C PRO A 58 -2.51 -11.88 5.20
N VAL A 59 -1.36 -11.21 5.27
CA VAL A 59 -0.25 -11.55 6.18
C VAL A 59 0.15 -10.34 7.00
N ASN A 60 0.84 -10.57 8.13
CA ASN A 60 1.33 -9.47 8.99
C ASN A 60 2.31 -8.57 8.21
N PRO A 61 1.99 -7.28 7.96
CA PRO A 61 2.84 -6.40 7.18
C PRO A 61 4.20 -6.11 7.81
N LEU A 62 4.30 -6.18 9.15
CA LEU A 62 5.54 -5.88 9.88
C LEU A 62 6.70 -6.79 9.49
N ASN A 63 6.41 -8.01 9.02
CA ASN A 63 7.42 -8.97 8.56
C ASN A 63 8.10 -8.56 7.24
N TYR A 64 7.60 -7.52 6.56
CA TYR A 64 8.05 -7.11 5.22
C TYR A 64 8.47 -5.63 5.17
N ILE A 65 8.36 -4.91 6.29
CA ILE A 65 8.82 -3.53 6.38
C ILE A 65 10.31 -3.57 6.67
N ILE A 66 11.08 -2.99 5.75
CA ILE A 66 12.51 -2.78 5.96
C ILE A 66 12.65 -1.57 6.86
N ASP A 67 13.26 -1.77 8.03
CA ASP A 67 13.61 -0.67 8.91
C ASP A 67 14.71 0.18 8.27
N TYR A 68 14.41 1.45 8.03
CA TYR A 68 15.36 2.42 7.48
C TYR A 68 16.11 3.19 8.58
N SER A 69 15.76 3.00 9.86
CA SER A 69 16.41 3.67 10.99
C SER A 69 17.76 3.06 11.38
N LEU A 70 18.14 1.94 10.77
CA LEU A 70 19.44 1.27 10.94
C LEU A 70 20.50 1.72 9.90
N LYS A 71 20.32 2.91 9.31
CA LYS A 71 21.31 3.55 8.44
C LYS A 71 21.87 4.81 9.06
#